data_AF-A0A7U6Y551-F1
#
_entry.id   AF-A0A7U6Y551-F1
#
_cell.length_a   1.000
_cell.length_b   1.000
_cell.length_c   1.000
_cell.angle_alpha   90.00
_cell.angle_beta   90.00
_cell.angle_gamma   90.00
#
_symmetry.space_group_name_H-M   'P 1'
#
loop_
_entity.id
_entity.type
_entity.pdbx_description
1 polymer ?
#
loop_
_entity_poly.entity_id
_entity_poly.type
_entity_poly.pdbx_seq_one_letter_code
_entity_poly.pdbx_strand_id
1 'polypeptide(L)'
;MGLTKTPWFQEFKAEIERDAQELLAARDARPPERWSYDEAAARTRNFYVERITGYATCLSITTAERDELLGLIDGLWPPSGDK
;
A
#
# COMPACT_ATOMS: atom_id res chain seq x y z
N MET A 1 -4.45 26.35 7.74
CA MET A 1 -3.08 26.10 7.26
C MET A 1 -2.98 24.62 6.93
N GLY A 2 -2.95 24.27 5.64
CA GLY A 2 -2.69 22.88 5.25
C GLY A 2 -1.24 22.57 5.58
N LEU A 3 -0.98 21.66 6.51
CA LEU A 3 0.36 21.11 6.72
C LEU A 3 0.78 20.45 5.40
N THR A 4 1.86 20.95 4.81
CA THR A 4 2.47 20.31 3.65
C THR A 4 2.89 18.90 4.05
N LYS A 5 2.45 17.91 3.29
CA LYS A 5 2.78 16.50 3.54
C LYS A 5 4.30 16.31 3.46
N THR A 6 4.82 15.36 4.21
CA THR A 6 6.23 14.97 4.16
C THR A 6 6.61 14.42 2.79
N PRO A 7 7.89 14.53 2.37
CA PRO A 7 8.36 13.88 1.14
C PRO A 7 8.09 12.37 1.15
N TRP A 8 8.31 11.73 2.30
CA TRP A 8 8.03 10.30 2.48
C TRP A 8 6.58 9.93 2.26
N PHE A 9 5.63 10.75 2.68
CA PHE A 9 4.22 10.52 2.37
C PHE A 9 3.97 10.50 0.86
N GLN A 10 4.55 11.46 0.12
CA GLN A 10 4.36 11.53 -1.35
C GLN A 10 5.02 10.33 -2.05
N GLU A 11 6.20 9.93 -1.60
CA GLU A 11 6.90 8.74 -2.12
C GLU A 11 6.08 7.47 -1.88
N PHE A 12 5.62 7.22 -0.66
CA PHE A 12 4.78 6.06 -0.37
C PHE A 12 3.49 6.06 -1.19
N LYS A 13 2.82 7.21 -1.29
CA LYS A 13 1.59 7.32 -2.08
C LYS A 13 1.84 6.93 -3.55
N ALA A 14 2.89 7.48 -4.16
CA ALA A 14 3.25 7.18 -5.53
C ALA A 14 3.66 5.71 -5.74
N GLU A 15 4.43 5.13 -4.81
CA GLU A 15 4.80 3.72 -4.83
C GLU A 15 3.57 2.80 -4.77
N ILE A 16 2.64 3.06 -3.84
CA ILE A 16 1.41 2.29 -3.67
C ILE A 16 0.54 2.34 -4.93
N GLU A 17 0.33 3.55 -5.49
CA GLU A 17 -0.49 3.73 -6.69
C GLU A 17 0.10 3.01 -7.90
N ARG A 18 1.41 3.10 -8.10
CA ARG A 18 2.11 2.39 -9.18
C ARG A 18 1.99 0.88 -9.01
N ASP A 19 2.30 0.35 -7.84
CA ASP A 19 2.30 -1.09 -7.61
C ASP A 19 0.88 -1.68 -7.71
N ALA A 20 -0.16 -0.91 -7.37
CA ALA A 20 -1.55 -1.27 -7.62
C ALA A 20 -1.86 -1.41 -9.11
N GLN A 21 -1.40 -0.46 -9.93
CA GLN A 21 -1.56 -0.55 -11.39
C GLN A 21 -0.81 -1.76 -11.96
N GLU A 22 0.41 -2.02 -11.50
CA GLU A 22 1.21 -3.16 -11.96
C GLU A 22 0.58 -4.50 -11.55
N LEU A 23 0.05 -4.62 -10.34
CA LEU A 23 -0.65 -5.83 -9.88
C LEU A 23 -1.93 -6.09 -10.67
N LEU A 24 -2.71 -5.05 -10.98
CA LEU A 24 -3.90 -5.17 -11.83
C LEU A 24 -3.52 -5.61 -13.25
N ALA A 25 -2.49 -4.99 -13.85
CA ALA A 25 -2.01 -5.39 -15.17
C ALA A 25 -1.49 -6.85 -15.17
N ALA A 26 -0.80 -7.26 -14.11
CA ALA A 26 -0.33 -8.64 -13.96
C ALA A 26 -1.50 -9.63 -13.84
N ARG A 27 -2.59 -9.25 -13.16
CA ARG A 27 -3.82 -10.05 -13.08
C ARG A 27 -4.41 -10.34 -14.45
N ASP A 28 -4.45 -9.32 -15.30
CA ASP A 28 -5.06 -9.43 -16.62
C ASP A 28 -4.16 -10.18 -17.62
N ALA A 29 -2.84 -10.19 -17.39
CA ALA A 29 -1.85 -10.78 -18.31
C ALA A 29 -1.41 -12.21 -17.93
N ARG A 30 -1.51 -12.62 -16.65
CA ARG A 30 -0.93 -13.89 -16.17
C ARG A 30 -1.99 -14.98 -15.99
N PRO A 31 -1.71 -16.21 -16.44
CA PRO A 31 -2.59 -17.34 -16.15
C PRO A 31 -2.56 -17.70 -14.66
N PRO A 32 -3.71 -18.05 -14.05
CA PRO A 32 -3.83 -18.26 -12.61
C PRO A 32 -3.11 -19.52 -12.10
N GLU A 33 -2.71 -20.46 -12.96
CA GLU A 33 -2.08 -21.71 -12.50
C GLU A 33 -0.66 -21.55 -11.94
N ARG A 34 -0.02 -20.39 -12.18
CA ARG A 34 1.37 -20.13 -11.74
C ARG A 34 1.50 -18.99 -10.74
N TRP A 35 0.40 -18.29 -10.44
CA TRP A 35 0.41 -17.07 -9.65
C TRP A 35 -0.99 -16.73 -9.15
N SER A 36 -1.07 -16.26 -7.91
CA SER A 36 -2.30 -15.78 -7.29
C SER A 36 -2.26 -14.27 -7.10
N TYR A 37 -3.25 -13.57 -7.66
CA TYR A 37 -3.44 -12.14 -7.40
C TYR A 37 -3.66 -11.87 -5.92
N ASP A 38 -4.49 -12.68 -5.25
CA ASP A 38 -4.82 -12.48 -3.84
C ASP A 38 -3.59 -12.63 -2.94
N GLU A 39 -2.72 -13.63 -3.22
CA GLU A 39 -1.46 -13.79 -2.47
C GLU A 39 -0.48 -12.65 -2.73
N ALA A 40 -0.40 -12.17 -3.98
CA ALA A 40 0.46 -11.05 -4.34
C ALA A 40 -0.02 -9.75 -3.70
N ALA A 41 -1.33 -9.47 -3.75
CA ALA A 41 -1.96 -8.33 -3.09
C ALA A 41 -1.73 -8.37 -1.57
N ALA A 42 -1.92 -9.53 -0.93
CA ALA A 42 -1.68 -9.70 0.51
C ALA A 42 -0.21 -9.45 0.89
N ARG A 43 0.74 -9.93 0.09
CA ARG A 43 2.17 -9.67 0.30
C ARG A 43 2.52 -8.19 0.15
N THR A 44 2.02 -7.55 -0.91
CA THR A 44 2.24 -6.11 -1.15
C THR A 44 1.64 -5.26 -0.03
N ARG A 45 0.43 -5.59 0.42
CA ARG A 45 -0.20 -4.96 1.59
C ARG A 45 0.70 -5.03 2.81
N ASN A 46 1.12 -6.24 3.21
CA ASN A 46 1.92 -6.43 4.43
C ASN A 46 3.25 -5.66 4.36
N PHE A 47 3.92 -5.67 3.20
CA PHE A 47 5.14 -4.90 2.98
C PHE A 47 4.95 -3.40 3.26
N TYR A 48 3.88 -2.80 2.73
CA TYR A 48 3.63 -1.37 2.94
C TYR A 48 3.18 -1.07 4.37
N VAL A 49 2.31 -1.89 4.97
CA VAL A 49 1.86 -1.71 6.36
C VAL A 49 3.06 -1.71 7.32
N GLU A 50 4.00 -2.65 7.15
CA GLU A 50 5.23 -2.72 7.94
C GLU A 50 6.12 -1.48 7.72
N ARG A 51 6.39 -1.10 6.47
CA ARG A 51 7.22 0.08 6.14
C ARG A 51 6.62 1.38 6.70
N ILE A 52 5.35 1.64 6.44
CA ILE A 52 4.66 2.86 6.88
C ILE A 52 4.63 2.94 8.41
N THR A 53 4.38 1.83 9.10
CA THR A 53 4.40 1.77 10.57
C THR A 53 5.80 2.06 11.11
N GLY A 54 6.85 1.52 10.48
CA GLY A 54 8.24 1.83 10.84
C GLY A 54 8.58 3.31 10.66
N TYR A 55 8.14 3.92 9.55
CA TYR A 55 8.40 5.34 9.27
C TYR A 55 7.65 6.28 10.21
N ALA A 56 6.43 5.92 10.61
CA ALA A 56 5.70 6.64 11.64
C ALA A 56 6.40 6.55 13.00
N THR A 57 6.93 5.37 13.35
CA THR A 57 7.68 5.15 14.60
C THR A 57 8.93 6.03 14.68
N CYS A 58 9.65 6.18 13.57
CA CYS A 58 10.84 7.03 13.48
C CYS A 58 10.53 8.51 13.17
N LEU A 59 9.26 8.93 13.20
CA LEU A 59 8.81 10.31 12.93
C LEU A 59 9.15 10.83 11.52
N SER A 60 9.42 9.94 10.56
CA SER A 60 9.62 10.28 9.14
C SER A 60 8.33 10.72 8.44
N ILE A 61 7.19 10.24 8.95
CA ILE A 61 5.83 10.67 8.60
C ILE A 61 5.04 10.90 9.89
N THR A 62 4.01 11.73 9.82
CA THR A 62 3.09 11.94 10.96
C THR A 62 2.10 10.78 11.13
N THR A 63 1.49 10.68 12.31
CA THR A 63 0.40 9.72 12.57
C THR A 63 -0.77 9.90 11.60
N ALA A 64 -1.14 11.14 11.27
CA ALA A 64 -2.22 11.42 10.33
C ALA A 64 -1.86 10.99 8.89
N GLU A 65 -0.61 11.14 8.49
CA GLU A 65 -0.11 10.66 7.20
C GLU A 65 -0.06 9.14 7.13
N ARG A 66 0.37 8.48 8.21
CA ARG A 66 0.30 7.03 8.35
C ARG A 66 -1.13 6.54 8.14
N ASP A 67 -2.10 7.12 8.85
CA ASP A 67 -3.49 6.69 8.79
C ASP A 67 -4.10 6.88 7.40
N GLU A 68 -3.74 7.98 6.70
CA GLU A 68 -4.15 8.21 5.32
C GLU A 68 -3.57 7.17 4.35
N LEU A 69 -2.27 6.83 4.49
CA LEU A 69 -1.64 5.81 3.66
C LEU A 69 -2.19 4.40 3.95
N LEU A 70 -2.45 4.07 5.21
CA LEU A 70 -3.07 2.81 5.58
C LEU A 70 -4.51 2.71 5.03
N GLY A 71 -5.27 3.80 5.08
CA GLY A 71 -6.59 3.87 4.46
C GLY A 71 -6.56 3.68 2.94
N LEU A 72 -5.56 4.23 2.26
CA LEU A 72 -5.33 3.98 0.83
C LEU A 72 -5.04 2.50 0.56
N ILE A 73 -4.18 1.88 1.36
CA ILE A 73 -3.83 0.46 1.24
C ILE A 73 -5.06 -0.43 1.43
N ASP A 74 -5.86 -0.19 2.46
CA ASP A 74 -7.06 -0.99 2.72
C ASP A 74 -8.12 -0.83 1.62
N GLY A 75 -8.17 0.35 0.97
CA GLY A 75 -9.03 0.58 -0.20
C GLY A 75 -8.58 -0.16 -1.47
N LEU A 76 -7.27 -0.42 -1.63
CA LEU A 76 -6.70 -1.12 -2.79
C LEU A 76 -6.59 -2.64 -2.57
N TRP A 77 -6.17 -3.03 -1.38
CA TRP A 77 -5.90 -4.40 -0.96
C TRP A 77 -6.43 -4.60 0.47
N PRO A 78 -7.73 -4.89 0.63
CA PRO A 78 -8.32 -5.08 1.94
C PRO A 78 -7.72 -6.29 2.67
N PRO A 79 -7.72 -6.30 4.02
CA PRO A 79 -7.23 -7.43 4.79
C PRO A 79 -7.97 -8.73 4.46
N SER A 80 -7.22 -9.82 4.31
CA SER A 80 -7.77 -11.15 4.05
C SER A 80 -8.54 -11.66 5.26
N GLY A 81 -9.86 -11.46 5.28
CA GLY A 81 -10.72 -11.84 6.40
C GLY A 81 -12.14 -11.26 6.35
N ASP A 82 -12.34 -10.17 5.62
CA ASP A 82 -13.67 -9.58 5.39
C ASP A 82 -14.35 -10.20 4.15
N LYS A 83 -14.72 -11.48 4.25
CA LYS A 83 -15.69 -12.12 3.34
C LYS A 83 -16.88 -12.65 4.12
#